data_AF-A0A521X1J2-F1
#
_entry.id   AF-A0A521X1J2-F1
#
_cell.length_a   1.000
_cell.length_b   1.000
_cell.length_c   1.000
_cell.angle_alpha   90.00
_cell.angle_beta   90.00
_cell.angle_gamma   90.00
#
_symmetry.space_group_name_H-M   'P 1'
#
loop_
_entity.id
_entity.type
_entity.pdbx_description
1 polymer ?
#
loop_
_entity_poly.entity_id
_entity_poly.type
_entity_poly.pdbx_seq_one_letter_code
_entity_poly.pdbx_strand_id
1 'polypeptide(L)' 'MQVSLNYVNDTKGTLRAVQMPIEDWKKVLDTLRRYEQALQVQSDLTTAFAEVEMMRAGKLKKKTLSSFLHEL' A
#
# COMPACT_ATOMS: atom_id res chain seq x y z
N MET A 1 14.51 -10.43 4.28
CA MET A 1 15.04 -10.54 2.91
C MET A 1 16.49 -10.07 2.92
N GLN A 2 17.41 -10.83 2.34
CA GLN A 2 18.80 -10.44 2.17
C GLN A 2 19.02 -10.10 0.70
N VAL A 3 19.66 -8.96 0.43
CA VAL A 3 19.96 -8.49 -0.93
C VAL A 3 21.42 -8.05 -1.01
N SER A 4 22.06 -8.28 -2.14
CA SER A 4 23.42 -7.80 -2.40
C SER A 4 23.39 -6.36 -2.91
N LEU A 5 24.10 -5.47 -2.22
CA LEU A 5 24.10 -4.03 -2.48
C LEU A 5 25.53 -3.52 -2.63
N ASN A 6 25.77 -2.77 -3.69
CA ASN A 6 27.00 -2.02 -3.92
C ASN A 6 26.68 -0.53 -3.93
N TYR A 7 27.56 0.26 -3.34
CA TYR A 7 27.43 1.71 -3.28
C TYR A 7 28.33 2.35 -4.34
N VAL A 8 27.76 3.24 -5.15
CA VAL A 8 28.48 4.00 -6.16
C VAL A 8 28.66 5.42 -5.63
N ASN A 9 29.91 5.75 -5.32
CA ASN A 9 30.30 7.06 -4.82
C ASN A 9 30.93 7.89 -5.94
N ASP A 10 30.83 9.22 -5.84
CA ASP A 10 31.59 10.12 -6.69
C ASP A 10 33.06 10.25 -6.24
N THR A 11 33.84 11.03 -6.99
CA THR A 11 35.26 11.28 -6.72
C THR A 11 35.52 11.97 -5.37
N LYS A 12 34.49 12.54 -4.73
CA LYS A 12 34.56 13.15 -3.39
C LYS A 12 34.07 12.19 -2.30
N GLY A 13 33.77 10.94 -2.65
CA GLY A 13 33.24 9.94 -1.72
C GLY A 13 31.75 10.13 -1.38
N THR A 14 31.04 11.02 -2.07
CA THR A 14 29.61 11.25 -1.85
C THR A 14 28.81 10.14 -2.53
N LEU A 15 27.88 9.51 -1.80
CA LEU A 15 27.01 8.47 -2.37
C LEU A 15 26.13 9.04 -3.48
N ARG A 16 26.20 8.44 -4.67
CA ARG A 16 25.41 8.86 -5.84
C ARG A 16 24.35 7.85 -6.23
N ALA A 17 24.67 6.57 -6.14
CA ALA A 17 23.73 5.52 -6.51
C ALA A 17 23.96 4.25 -5.68
N VAL A 18 22.92 3.44 -5.65
CA VAL A 18 22.95 2.09 -5.09
C VAL A 18 22.77 1.14 -6.27
N GLN A 19 23.73 0.24 -6.45
CA GLN A 19 23.69 -0.79 -7.47
C GLN A 19 23.34 -2.12 -6.81
N MET A 20 22.43 -2.87 -7.43
CA MET A 20 22.08 -4.21 -6.99
C MET A 20 21.75 -5.12 -8.17
N PRO A 21 21.86 -6.45 -8.01
CA PRO A 21 21.39 -7.39 -9.02
C PRO A 21 19.90 -7.18 -9.33
N ILE A 22 19.53 -7.34 -10.60
CA ILE A 22 18.16 -7.11 -11.05
C ILE A 22 17.15 -8.06 -10.36
N GLU A 23 17.58 -9.26 -10.02
CA GLU A 23 16.75 -10.24 -9.29
C GLU A 23 16.45 -9.77 -7.88
N ASP A 24 17.43 -9.19 -7.19
CA ASP A 24 17.23 -8.63 -5.86
C ASP A 24 16.38 -7.37 -5.90
N TRP A 25 16.53 -6.54 -6.93
CA TRP A 25 15.64 -5.40 -7.16
C TRP A 25 14.18 -5.82 -7.35
N LYS A 26 13.93 -6.88 -8.13
CA LYS A 26 12.59 -7.43 -8.30
C LYS A 26 12.00 -7.91 -6.97
N LYS A 27 12.78 -8.61 -6.13
CA LYS A 27 12.33 -9.05 -4.80
C LYS A 27 11.96 -7.86 -3.89
N VAL A 28 12.74 -6.78 -3.94
CA VAL A 28 12.43 -5.53 -3.21
C VAL A 28 11.10 -4.96 -3.68
N LEU A 29 10.91 -4.82 -5.00
CA LEU A 29 9.67 -4.28 -5.56
C LEU A 29 8.45 -5.13 -5.22
N ASP A 30 8.55 -6.45 -5.33
CA ASP A 30 7.44 -7.34 -5.00
C ASP A 30 7.09 -7.28 -3.51
N THR A 31 8.09 -7.16 -2.64
CA THR A 31 7.88 -6.96 -1.21
C THR A 31 7.18 -5.62 -0.95
N LEU A 32 7.66 -4.54 -1.57
CA LEU A 32 7.07 -3.21 -1.44
C LEU A 32 5.60 -3.21 -1.86
N ARG A 33 5.29 -3.79 -3.02
CA ARG A 33 3.91 -3.90 -3.53
C ARG A 33 2.99 -4.65 -2.58
N ARG A 34 3.45 -5.73 -1.97
CA ARG A 34 2.67 -6.47 -0.97
C ARG A 34 2.36 -5.62 0.25
N TYR A 35 3.34 -4.86 0.73
CA TYR A 35 3.11 -3.94 1.85
C TYR A 35 2.17 -2.81 1.49
N GLU A 36 2.31 -2.20 0.31
CA GLU A 36 1.38 -1.17 -0.18
C GLU A 36 -0.05 -1.71 -0.27
N GLN A 37 -0.24 -2.92 -0.82
CA GLN A 37 -1.55 -3.57 -0.86
C GLN A 37 -2.12 -3.82 0.53
N ALA A 38 -1.31 -4.33 1.46
CA ALA A 38 -1.75 -4.57 2.84
C ALA A 38 -2.15 -3.26 3.55
N LEU A 39 -1.37 -2.19 3.35
CA LEU A 39 -1.67 -0.86 3.88
C LEU A 39 -2.95 -0.29 3.28
N GLN A 40 -3.17 -0.46 1.97
CA GLN A 40 -4.40 -0.03 1.31
C GLN A 40 -5.61 -0.73 1.91
N VAL A 41 -5.58 -2.06 2.02
CA VAL A 41 -6.67 -2.84 2.62
C VAL A 41 -6.93 -2.41 4.07
N GLN A 42 -5.87 -2.17 4.86
CA GLN A 42 -6.02 -1.68 6.22
C GLN A 42 -6.71 -0.31 6.27
N SER A 43 -6.33 0.61 5.38
CA SER A 43 -6.92 1.94 5.28
C SER A 43 -8.39 1.87 4.85
N ASP A 44 -8.70 1.05 3.85
CA ASP A 44 -10.06 0.82 3.35
C ASP A 44 -10.95 0.24 4.45
N LEU A 45 -10.44 -0.76 5.20
CA LEU A 45 -11.16 -1.34 6.33
C LEU A 45 -11.42 -0.31 7.43
N THR A 46 -10.42 0.51 7.76
CA THR A 46 -10.56 1.55 8.79
C THR A 46 -11.67 2.54 8.41
N THR A 47 -11.69 2.93 7.13
CA THR A 47 -12.72 3.81 6.57
C THR A 47 -14.09 3.15 6.63
N ALA A 48 -14.21 1.90 6.17
CA ALA A 48 -15.45 1.14 6.19
C ALA A 48 -16.01 0.96 7.61
N PHE A 49 -15.15 0.70 8.61
CA PHE A 49 -15.58 0.63 10.02
C PHE A 49 -16.13 1.97 10.51
N ALA A 50 -15.47 3.09 10.19
CA ALA A 50 -15.96 4.42 10.53
C ALA A 50 -17.33 4.71 9.88
N GLU A 51 -17.52 4.34 8.62
CA GLU A 51 -18.81 4.44 7.92
C GLU A 51 -19.91 3.64 8.61
N VAL A 52 -19.63 2.40 9.00
CA VAL A 52 -20.57 1.55 9.73
C VAL A 52 -20.97 2.18 11.07
N GLU A 53 -20.02 2.74 11.81
CA GLU A 53 -20.31 3.45 13.07
C GLU A 53 -21.19 4.69 12.83
N MET A 54 -20.94 5.46 11.77
CA MET A 54 -21.83 6.57 11.37
C MET A 54 -23.23 6.09 10.98
N MET A 55 -23.36 4.93 10.32
CA MET A 55 -24.66 4.33 10.01
C MET A 55 -25.40 3.85 11.26
N ARG A 56 -24.68 3.31 12.24
CA ARG A 56 -25.24 2.89 13.54
C ARG A 56 -25.73 4.09 14.34
N ALA A 57 -24.98 5.19 14.33
CA ALA A 57 -25.35 6.46 14.95
C ALA A 57 -26.46 7.23 14.20
N GLY A 58 -26.94 6.72 13.05
CA GLY A 58 -27.98 7.35 12.23
C GLY A 58 -27.50 8.57 11.43
N LYS A 59 -26.19 8.84 11.40
CA LYS A 59 -25.58 9.96 10.65
C LYS A 59 -25.39 9.66 9.17
N LEU A 60 -25.31 8.37 8.81
CA LEU A 60 -25.21 7.89 7.44
C LEU A 60 -26.38 6.94 7.15
N LYS A 61 -27.01 7.07 5.97
CA LYS A 61 -28.12 6.18 5.59
C LYS A 61 -27.59 4.79 5.28
N LYS A 62 -28.23 3.77 5.86
CA LYS A 62 -28.01 2.38 5.48
C LYS A 62 -28.61 2.16 4.08
N LYS A 63 -27.86 1.52 3.18
CA LYS A 63 -28.37 1.11 1.88
C LYS A 63 -28.61 -0.40 1.87
N THR A 64 -29.66 -0.83 1.20
CA THR A 64 -29.91 -2.26 0.96
C THR A 64 -29.02 -2.72 -0.21
N LEU A 65 -28.74 -4.02 -0.27
CA LEU A 65 -28.02 -4.61 -1.41
C LEU A 65 -28.74 -4.31 -2.74
N SER A 66 -30.08 -4.34 -2.73
CA SER A 66 -30.89 -4.02 -3.92
C SER A 66 -30.68 -2.57 -4.39
N SER A 67 -30.65 -1.59 -3.47
CA SER A 67 -30.37 -0.19 -3.81
C SER A 67 -28.99 -0.04 -4.43
N PHE A 68 -27.99 -0.65 -3.79
CA PHE A 68 -26.60 -0.58 -4.25
C PHE A 68 -26.41 -1.17 -5.65
N LEU A 69 -27.04 -2.30 -5.96
CA LEU A 69 -26.91 -2.95 -7.27
C LEU A 69 -27.59 -2.17 -8.41
N HIS A 70 -28.47 -1.20 -8.10
CA HIS A 70 -29.15 -0.35 -9.09
C HIS A 70 -28.52 1.05 -9.21
N GLU A 71 -27.42 1.34 -8.50
CA GLU A 71 -26.67 2.60 -8.55
C GLU A 71 -25.53 2.59 -9.60
N LEU A 72 -25.25 1.45 -10.22
CA LEU A 72 -24.28 1.24 -11.30
C LEU A 72 -24.96 1.31 -12.68
#